data_AF-A0ABD0NVX2-F1
#
_entry.id   AF-A0ABD0NVX2-F1
#
_cell.length_a   1.000
_cell.length_b   1.000
_cell.length_c   1.000
_cell.angle_alpha   90.00
_cell.angle_beta   90.00
_cell.angle_gamma   90.00
#
_symmetry.space_group_name_H-M   'P 1'
#
loop_
_entity.id
_entity.type
_entity.pdbx_description
1 polymer ?
#
loop_
_entity_poly.entity_id
_entity_poly.type
_entity_poly.pdbx_seq_one_letter_code
_entity_poly.pdbx_strand_id
1 'polypeptide(L)'
;MSHLYLTGKSYTMIGRDSSTQSLGVAPCAISWLFKLIEERKEKAGTRFSIRVEEMLRDLLADFSTGTSQDSQGAGISLREDP
;
A
#
# COMPACT_ATOMS: atom_id res chain seq x y z
N MET A 1 11.16 -19.37 11.30
CA MET A 1 10.79 -18.51 12.45
C MET A 1 10.70 -17.04 12.01
N SER A 2 9.76 -16.69 11.14
CA SER A 2 9.60 -15.30 10.62
C SER A 2 8.13 -14.85 10.49
N HIS A 3 7.17 -15.74 10.75
CA HIS A 3 5.74 -15.48 10.50
C HIS A 3 4.94 -14.96 11.71
N LEU A 4 5.58 -14.74 12.87
CA LEU A 4 4.89 -14.40 14.13
C LEU A 4 5.01 -12.93 14.58
N TYR A 5 5.69 -12.06 13.83
CA TYR A 5 6.00 -10.68 14.29
C TYR A 5 5.08 -9.56 13.78
N LEU A 6 3.99 -9.84 13.06
CA LEU A 6 3.20 -8.78 12.39
C LEU A 6 1.77 -8.53 12.90
N THR A 7 1.23 -9.34 13.81
CA THR A 7 -0.22 -9.37 14.08
C THR A 7 -0.80 -8.04 14.61
N GLY A 8 0.00 -7.23 15.33
CA GLY A 8 -0.47 -5.95 15.88
C GLY A 8 -0.35 -4.74 14.93
N LYS A 9 0.52 -4.80 13.92
CA LYS A 9 0.87 -3.62 13.11
C LYS A 9 -0.32 -3.07 12.33
N SER A 10 -1.05 -3.95 11.65
CA SER A 10 -2.22 -3.54 10.85
C SER A 10 -3.35 -3.06 11.75
N TYR A 11 -3.55 -3.72 12.91
CA TYR A 11 -4.56 -3.28 13.87
C TYR A 11 -4.25 -1.87 14.42
N THR A 12 -2.99 -1.58 14.78
CA THR A 12 -2.62 -0.24 15.23
C THR A 12 -2.71 0.81 14.12
N MET A 13 -2.27 0.48 12.90
CA MET A 13 -2.25 1.46 11.80
C MET A 13 -3.62 1.73 11.18
N ILE A 14 -4.41 0.69 10.94
CA ILE A 14 -5.70 0.80 10.24
C ILE A 14 -6.86 0.70 11.22
N GLY A 15 -6.80 -0.22 12.18
CA GLY A 15 -7.87 -0.46 13.15
C GLY A 15 -9.00 -1.33 12.61
N ARG A 16 -10.20 -1.13 13.16
CA ARG A 16 -11.47 -1.71 12.71
C ARG A 16 -12.53 -0.63 12.58
N ASP A 17 -13.48 -0.84 11.69
CA ASP A 17 -14.62 0.04 11.40
C ASP A 17 -15.81 -0.16 12.35
N SER A 18 -15.73 -1.13 13.26
CA SER A 18 -16.80 -1.44 14.23
C SER A 18 -17.15 -0.30 15.18
N SER A 19 -16.21 0.61 15.46
CA SER A 19 -16.44 1.80 16.28
C SER A 19 -15.38 2.87 16.05
N THR A 20 -15.66 4.13 16.40
CA THR A 20 -14.68 5.22 16.34
C THR A 20 -13.46 4.99 17.25
N GLN A 21 -13.65 4.30 18.39
CA GLN A 21 -12.59 3.96 19.34
C GLN A 21 -11.68 2.84 18.81
N SER A 22 -12.12 2.13 17.78
CA SER A 22 -11.37 1.03 17.14
C SER A 22 -10.57 1.49 15.91
N LEU A 23 -10.67 2.76 15.52
CA LEU A 23 -9.93 3.31 14.37
C LEU A 23 -8.44 3.36 14.66
N GLY A 24 -7.64 3.02 13.66
CA GLY A 24 -6.18 3.07 13.76
C GLY A 24 -5.63 4.48 13.55
N VAL A 25 -4.30 4.57 13.58
CA VAL A 25 -3.57 5.83 13.43
C VAL A 25 -3.83 6.50 12.07
N ALA A 26 -3.86 5.75 10.97
CA ALA A 26 -4.02 6.29 9.63
C ALA A 26 -5.38 7.00 9.40
N PRO A 27 -6.55 6.37 9.64
CA PRO A 27 -7.83 7.06 9.47
C PRO A 27 -7.99 8.25 10.44
N CYS A 28 -7.44 8.17 11.65
CA CYS A 28 -7.41 9.29 12.58
C CYS A 28 -6.59 10.47 12.05
N ALA A 29 -5.34 10.24 11.61
CA ALA A 29 -4.45 11.28 11.10
C ALA A 29 -5.01 11.96 9.86
N ILE A 30 -5.64 11.20 8.95
CA ILE A 30 -6.30 11.75 7.76
C ILE A 30 -7.43 12.70 8.17
N SER A 31 -8.27 12.31 9.13
CA SER A 31 -9.36 13.15 9.63
C SER A 31 -8.86 14.46 10.24
N TRP A 32 -7.79 14.39 11.04
CA TRP A 32 -7.14 15.58 11.61
C TRP A 32 -6.52 16.48 10.54
N LEU A 33 -5.89 15.90 9.53
CA LEU A 33 -5.31 16.66 8.41
C LEU A 33 -6.38 17.46 7.69
N PHE A 34 -7.51 16.85 7.34
CA PHE A 34 -8.61 17.57 6.68
C PHE A 34 -9.21 18.65 7.56
N LYS A 35 -9.39 18.39 8.86
CA LYS A 35 -9.83 19.42 9.82
C LYS A 35 -8.88 20.63 9.83
N LEU A 36 -7.58 20.39 9.95
CA LEU A 36 -6.56 21.45 9.96
C LEU A 36 -6.53 22.22 8.63
N ILE A 37 -6.68 21.52 7.50
CA ILE A 37 -6.74 22.18 6.20
C ILE A 37 -7.95 23.11 6.10
N GLU A 38 -9.12 22.67 6.55
CA GLU A 38 -10.33 23.51 6.53
C GLU A 38 -10.17 24.75 7.40
N GLU A 39 -9.66 24.60 8.63
CA GLU A 39 -9.35 25.72 9.54
C GLU A 39 -8.36 26.73 8.95
N ARG A 40 -7.44 26.28 8.08
CA ARG A 40 -6.47 27.15 7.39
C ARG A 40 -7.04 27.74 6.10
N LYS A 41 -7.91 27.02 5.40
CA LYS A 41 -8.58 27.49 4.18
C LYS A 41 -9.42 28.74 4.47
N GLU A 42 -10.14 28.74 5.58
CA GLU A 42 -10.93 29.91 6.05
C GLU A 42 -10.07 31.16 6.26
N LYS A 43 -8.79 31.00 6.65
CA LYS A 43 -7.89 32.11 6.98
C LYS A 43 -6.99 32.57 5.83
N ALA A 44 -6.60 31.66 4.93
CA ALA A 44 -5.55 31.90 3.95
C ALA A 44 -6.06 32.09 2.51
N GLY A 45 -7.33 31.80 2.21
CA GLY A 45 -7.92 31.96 0.87
C GLY A 45 -7.27 31.10 -0.23
N THR A 46 -6.46 30.11 0.15
CA THR A 46 -5.69 29.25 -0.76
C THR A 46 -6.36 27.89 -0.95
N ARG A 47 -6.04 27.21 -2.06
CA ARG A 47 -6.55 25.87 -2.39
C ARG A 47 -5.52 24.81 -2.03
N PHE A 48 -5.96 23.78 -1.33
CA PHE A 48 -5.14 22.61 -0.99
C PHE A 48 -5.53 21.42 -1.87
N SER A 49 -4.55 20.61 -2.27
CA SER A 49 -4.76 19.34 -2.98
C SER A 49 -4.00 18.24 -2.26
N ILE A 50 -4.67 17.12 -1.98
CA ILE A 50 -4.12 15.95 -1.31
C ILE A 50 -4.21 14.78 -2.28
N ARG A 51 -3.16 13.98 -2.39
CA ARG A 51 -3.12 12.77 -3.22
C ARG A 51 -2.73 11.58 -2.35
N VAL A 52 -3.28 10.42 -2.71
CA VAL A 52 -2.91 9.13 -2.12
C VAL A 52 -2.30 8.31 -3.24
N GLU A 53 -1.10 7.79 -2.99
CA GLU A 53 -0.39 6.95 -3.93
C GLU A 53 -0.23 5.56 -3.32
N GLU A 54 -0.54 4.53 -4.09
CA GLU A 54 -0.22 3.15 -3.77
C GLU A 54 0.95 2.71 -4.65
N MET A 55 1.93 2.03 -4.04
CA MET A 55 3.05 1.47 -4.79
C MET A 55 2.74 0.01 -5.08
N LEU A 56 2.43 -0.29 -6.35
CA LEU A 56 2.38 -1.66 -6.85
C LEU A 56 3.79 -2.25 -6.78
N ARG A 57 3.97 -3.25 -5.91
CA ARG A 57 5.23 -4.00 -5.83
C ARG A 57 5.02 -5.35 -6.49
N ASP A 58 5.87 -5.66 -7.47
CA ASP A 58 5.96 -7.01 -8.00
C ASP A 58 6.49 -7.94 -6.91
N LEU A 59 5.63 -8.85 -6.45
CA LEU A 59 5.94 -9.83 -5.41
C LEU A 59 6.73 -11.03 -5.95
N LEU A 60 6.84 -11.18 -7.28
CA LEU A 60 7.58 -12.25 -7.95
C LEU A 60 8.96 -11.80 -8.43
N ALA A 61 9.27 -10.50 -8.36
CA ALA A 61 10.57 -9.96 -8.74
C ALA A 61 11.74 -10.65 -8.01
N ASP A 62 11.55 -10.99 -6.73
CA ASP A 62 12.56 -11.67 -5.91
C ASP A 62 12.78 -13.14 -6.33
N PHE A 63 11.85 -13.73 -7.10
CA PHE A 63 11.95 -15.11 -7.62
C PHE A 63 12.50 -15.16 -9.05
N SER A 64 12.40 -14.07 -9.80
CA SER A 64 12.86 -14.02 -11.20
C SER A 64 14.39 -14.03 -11.35
N THR A 65 15.14 -13.71 -10.30
CA THR A 65 16.62 -13.67 -10.33
C THR A 65 17.28 -15.04 -10.14
N GLY A 66 16.50 -16.10 -9.89
CA GLY A 66 16.99 -17.45 -9.58
C GLY A 66 17.07 -18.46 -10.75
N THR A 67 16.75 -18.08 -11.98
CA THR A 67 16.71 -19.03 -13.12
C THR A 67 17.95 -19.03 -14.01
N SER A 68 18.97 -18.24 -13.67
CA SER A 68 20.27 -18.27 -14.35
C SER A 68 21.25 -19.16 -13.60
N GLN A 69 21.14 -20.48 -13.74
CA GLN A 69 22.25 -21.43 -13.96
C GLN A 69 21.73 -22.89 -13.85
N ASP A 70 21.91 -23.63 -14.94
CA ASP A 70 21.77 -25.09 -15.10
C ASP A 70 20.38 -25.73 -14.95
N SER A 71 19.59 -25.67 -16.03
CA SER A 71 19.05 -26.89 -16.66
C SER A 71 18.51 -26.60 -18.05
N GLN A 72 18.89 -27.45 -19.00
CA GLN A 72 18.63 -27.34 -20.43
C GLN A 72 17.12 -27.35 -20.76
N GLY A 73 16.73 -26.44 -21.64
CA GLY A 73 15.71 -26.66 -22.67
C GLY A 73 14.24 -26.84 -22.25
N ALA A 74 13.47 -25.76 -22.36
CA ALA A 74 12.11 -25.81 -22.90
C ALA A 74 11.72 -24.39 -23.38
N GLY A 75 12.25 -24.00 -24.55
CA GLY A 75 11.84 -22.77 -25.21
C GLY A 75 10.39 -22.89 -25.67
N ILE A 76 9.47 -22.25 -24.97
CA ILE A 76 8.08 -22.11 -25.41
C ILE A 76 7.95 -20.87 -26.29
N SER A 77 7.84 -21.07 -27.60
CA SER A 77 7.42 -20.03 -28.53
C SER A 77 5.91 -20.08 -28.68
N LEU A 78 5.21 -19.07 -28.17
CA LEU A 78 3.79 -18.88 -28.46
C LEU A 78 3.67 -18.37 -29.91
N ARG A 79 3.12 -19.21 -30.77
CA ARG A 79 2.85 -18.89 -32.17
C ARG A 79 1.42 -18.37 -32.27
N GLU A 80 1.24 -17.15 -32.76
CA GLU A 80 -0.09 -16.63 -33.12
C GLU A 80 -0.64 -17.39 -34.35
N ASP A 81 -1.90 -17.79 -34.26
CA ASP A 81 -2.67 -18.44 -35.33
C ASP A 81 -3.11 -17.38 -36.37
N PRO A 82 -3.22 -17.72 -37.68
CA PRO A 82 -3.47 -16.77 -38.77
C PRO A 82 -4.90 -16.21 -38.81
#